data_AF-A0A971YVC6-F1
#
_entry.id   AF-A0A971YVC6-F1
#
_cell.length_a   1.000
_cell.length_b   1.000
_cell.length_c   1.000
_cell.angle_alpha   90.00
_cell.angle_beta   90.00
_cell.angle_gamma   90.00
#
_symmetry.space_group_name_H-M   'P 1'
#
loop_
_entity.id
_entity.type
_entity.pdbx_description
1 polymer ?
#
loop_
_entity_poly.entity_id
_entity_poly.type
_entity_poly.pdbx_seq_one_letter_code
_entity_poly.pdbx_strand_id
1 'polypeptide(L)'
;MLSQELRVLEELARRSEIQSLHWPTQRQSLLPDVERLGYLDMGIMDLAGNATYVLTGEKAWLGDRVYFQQAVAGTASVSDVIISRVTNQPVVMYAVPIMRGDELVGVLIARKDAEVFSNIVDRMGYGENGYAAILGKDGTIYAHPD
;
A
#
# COMPACT_ATOMS: atom_id res chain seq x y z
N MET A 1 -2.52 -14.22 4.13
CA MET A 1 -2.48 -13.40 2.90
C MET A 1 -1.81 -12.05 3.13
N LEU A 2 -2.29 -11.20 4.05
CA LEU A 2 -1.67 -9.89 4.36
C LEU A 2 -0.18 -9.96 4.71
N SER A 3 0.21 -10.94 5.53
CA SER A 3 1.62 -11.17 5.88
C SER A 3 2.51 -11.52 4.68
N GLN A 4 1.95 -12.06 3.61
CA GLN A 4 2.71 -12.44 2.42
C GLN A 4 2.96 -11.23 1.53
N GLU A 5 1.96 -10.35 1.36
CA GLU A 5 2.08 -9.09 0.63
C GLU A 5 3.17 -8.20 1.25
N LEU A 6 3.15 -8.06 2.58
CA LEU A 6 4.18 -7.29 3.31
C LEU A 6 5.58 -7.88 3.10
N ARG A 7 5.75 -9.20 3.22
CA ARG A 7 7.04 -9.84 2.96
C ARG A 7 7.55 -9.59 1.55
N VAL A 8 6.68 -9.65 0.54
CA VAL A 8 7.08 -9.35 -0.83
C VAL A 8 7.55 -7.90 -0.94
N LEU A 9 6.78 -6.94 -0.41
CA LEU A 9 7.18 -5.54 -0.39
C LEU A 9 8.50 -5.30 0.37
N GLU A 10 8.71 -5.97 1.50
CA GLU A 10 9.96 -5.90 2.27
C GLU A 10 11.16 -6.35 1.44
N GLU A 11 11.02 -7.44 0.67
CA GLU A 11 12.07 -7.90 -0.24
C GLU A 11 12.32 -6.90 -1.38
N LEU A 12 11.27 -6.28 -1.93
CA LEU A 12 11.44 -5.20 -2.92
C LEU A 12 12.18 -4.00 -2.31
N ALA A 13 11.83 -3.59 -1.09
CA ALA A 13 12.44 -2.46 -0.40
C ALA A 13 13.93 -2.68 -0.06
N ARG A 14 14.37 -3.94 0.02
CA ARG A 14 15.79 -4.32 0.26
C ARG A 14 16.66 -4.31 -0.99
N ARG A 15 16.08 -4.15 -2.19
CA ARG A 15 16.86 -4.05 -3.42
C ARG A 15 17.73 -2.79 -3.41
N SER A 16 18.96 -2.91 -3.88
CA SER A 16 19.90 -1.78 -3.97
C SER A 16 19.36 -0.64 -4.82
N GLU A 17 18.58 -0.95 -5.86
CA GLU A 17 17.90 0.03 -6.70
C GLU A 17 16.89 0.86 -5.89
N ILE A 18 16.16 0.22 -4.96
CA ILE A 18 15.14 0.88 -4.15
C ILE A 18 15.78 1.69 -3.03
N GLN A 19 16.84 1.17 -2.41
CA GLN A 19 17.62 1.87 -1.40
C GLN A 19 18.43 3.05 -1.98
N SER A 20 18.57 3.16 -3.30
CA SER A 20 19.38 4.20 -3.95
C SER A 20 18.86 5.63 -3.75
N LEU A 21 17.56 5.80 -3.47
CA LEU A 21 16.85 7.09 -3.47
C LEU A 21 16.94 7.85 -4.80
N HIS A 22 17.31 7.16 -5.89
CA HIS A 22 17.37 7.74 -7.22
C HIS A 22 16.14 7.33 -8.01
N TRP A 23 15.19 8.26 -8.16
CA TRP A 23 13.85 7.97 -8.72
C TRP A 23 13.86 7.19 -10.05
N PRO A 24 14.65 7.57 -11.08
CA PRO A 24 14.67 6.80 -12.33
C PRO A 24 15.05 5.32 -12.13
N THR A 25 16.00 5.05 -11.24
CA THR A 25 16.46 3.69 -10.90
C THR A 25 15.38 2.93 -10.12
N GLN A 26 14.78 3.58 -9.12
CA GLN A 26 13.70 2.99 -8.32
C GLN A 26 12.50 2.63 -9.20
N ARG A 27 12.07 3.57 -10.05
CA ARG A 27 10.95 3.38 -10.97
C ARG A 27 11.22 2.22 -11.92
N GLN A 28 12.40 2.16 -12.54
CA GLN A 28 12.74 1.10 -13.47
C GLN A 28 12.75 -0.30 -12.81
N SER A 29 13.17 -0.38 -11.54
CA SER A 29 13.18 -1.63 -10.77
C SER A 29 11.76 -2.09 -10.39
N LEU A 30 10.87 -1.17 -10.01
CA LEU A 30 9.51 -1.50 -9.55
C LEU A 30 8.49 -1.66 -10.68
N LEU A 31 8.69 -1.02 -11.82
CA LEU A 31 7.74 -1.03 -12.94
C LEU A 31 7.22 -2.45 -13.30
N PRO A 32 8.07 -3.48 -13.49
CA PRO A 32 7.59 -4.82 -13.80
C PRO A 32 6.88 -5.51 -12.63
N ASP A 33 7.14 -5.08 -11.38
CA ASP A 33 6.54 -5.69 -10.19
C ASP A 33 5.12 -5.23 -9.94
N VAL A 34 4.73 -4.04 -10.43
CA VAL A 34 3.37 -3.52 -10.25
C VAL A 34 2.34 -4.49 -10.85
N GLU A 35 2.48 -4.82 -12.13
CA GLU A 35 1.57 -5.74 -12.83
C GLU A 35 1.74 -7.18 -12.34
N ARG A 36 3.00 -7.66 -12.22
CA ARG A 36 3.32 -9.04 -11.82
C ARG A 36 2.72 -9.44 -10.48
N LEU A 37 2.61 -8.48 -9.55
CA LEU A 37 2.09 -8.71 -8.20
C LEU A 37 0.63 -8.26 -8.03
N GLY A 38 0.00 -7.77 -9.10
CA GLY A 38 -1.40 -7.35 -9.11
C GLY A 38 -1.68 -6.14 -8.22
N TYR A 39 -0.77 -5.18 -8.18
CA TYR A 39 -1.03 -3.88 -7.54
C TYR A 39 -1.61 -2.90 -8.57
N LEU A 40 -2.50 -2.01 -8.12
CA LEU A 40 -2.99 -0.90 -8.93
C LEU A 40 -1.85 0.08 -9.24
N ASP A 41 -0.98 0.34 -8.27
CA ASP A 41 0.29 1.04 -8.44
C ASP A 41 1.21 0.79 -7.23
N MET A 42 2.49 1.08 -7.40
CA MET A 42 3.47 1.21 -6.31
C MET A 42 3.95 2.66 -6.22
N GLY A 43 4.50 3.05 -5.08
CA GLY A 43 5.08 4.37 -4.92
C GLY A 43 6.24 4.39 -3.94
N ILE A 44 7.12 5.36 -4.13
CA ILE A 44 8.16 5.70 -3.17
C ILE A 44 7.74 6.95 -2.43
N MET A 45 7.80 6.91 -1.11
CA MET A 45 7.56 8.05 -0.25
C MET A 45 8.86 8.52 0.40
N ASP A 46 9.08 9.83 0.39
CA ASP A 46 10.11 10.46 1.22
C ASP A 46 9.68 10.53 2.70
N LEU A 47 10.61 10.89 3.58
CA LEU A 47 10.34 11.00 5.03
C LEU A 47 9.43 12.18 5.39
N ALA A 48 9.16 13.09 4.46
CA ALA A 48 8.20 14.18 4.64
C ALA A 48 6.76 13.75 4.25
N GLY A 49 6.61 12.53 3.74
CA GLY A 49 5.32 11.95 3.35
C GLY A 49 4.91 12.25 1.91
N ASN A 50 5.81 12.74 1.06
CA ASN A 50 5.52 12.93 -0.36
C ASN A 50 5.73 11.62 -1.12
N ALA A 51 4.67 11.08 -1.67
CA ALA A 51 4.69 9.91 -2.54
C ALA A 51 4.92 10.32 -4.00
N THR A 52 5.65 9.48 -4.75
CA THR A 52 5.66 9.47 -6.21
C THR A 52 5.33 8.05 -6.69
N TYR A 53 4.31 7.93 -7.54
CA TYR A 53 3.80 6.66 -8.05
C TYR A 53 4.53 6.18 -9.31
N VAL A 54 4.73 4.88 -9.43
CA VAL A 54 5.62 4.24 -10.41
C VAL A 54 4.99 4.25 -11.81
N LEU A 55 3.73 3.85 -11.95
CA LEU A 55 3.07 3.82 -13.26
C LEU A 55 2.76 5.23 -13.73
N THR A 56 2.04 6.00 -12.92
CA THR A 56 1.47 7.29 -13.33
C THR A 56 2.46 8.46 -13.24
N GLY A 57 3.49 8.36 -12.39
CA GLY A 57 4.33 9.50 -12.03
C GLY A 57 3.63 10.53 -11.14
N GLU A 58 2.38 10.27 -10.74
CA GLU A 58 1.60 11.17 -9.90
C GLU A 58 2.25 11.33 -8.53
N LYS A 59 2.13 12.53 -7.96
CA LYS A 59 2.63 12.86 -6.64
C LYS A 59 1.48 13.20 -5.70
N ALA A 60 1.56 12.71 -4.48
CA ALA A 60 0.58 12.99 -3.44
C ALA A 60 1.25 13.10 -2.08
N TRP A 61 0.77 14.03 -1.25
CA TRP A 61 1.18 14.09 0.15
C TRP A 61 0.29 13.17 0.99
N LEU A 62 0.93 12.24 1.70
CA LEU A 62 0.30 11.18 2.49
C LEU A 62 0.92 11.06 3.89
N GLY A 63 1.64 12.10 4.35
CA GLY A 63 2.36 12.10 5.63
C GLY A 63 1.48 11.98 6.87
N ASP A 64 0.20 12.33 6.76
CA ASP A 64 -0.82 12.15 7.82
C ASP A 64 -1.44 10.76 7.86
N ARG A 65 -1.10 9.87 6.92
CA ARG A 65 -1.71 8.54 6.84
C ARG A 65 -1.06 7.59 7.84
N VAL A 66 -1.89 6.85 8.58
CA VAL A 66 -1.45 5.90 9.62
C VAL A 66 -0.45 4.87 9.10
N TYR A 67 -0.67 4.31 7.91
CA TYR A 67 0.26 3.34 7.31
C TYR A 67 1.66 3.93 7.07
N PHE A 68 1.73 5.22 6.72
CA PHE A 68 3.00 5.91 6.55
C PHE A 68 3.67 6.14 7.90
N GLN A 69 2.93 6.64 8.89
CA GLN A 69 3.45 6.87 10.24
C GLN A 69 4.01 5.59 10.88
N GLN A 70 3.33 4.46 10.68
CA GLN A 70 3.81 3.15 11.15
C GLN A 70 5.08 2.71 10.42
N ALA A 71 5.14 2.87 9.09
CA ALA A 71 6.33 2.53 8.31
C ALA A 71 7.54 3.42 8.65
N VAL A 72 7.32 4.71 8.91
CA VAL A 72 8.37 5.62 9.39
C VAL A 72 8.82 5.28 10.81
N ALA A 73 7.96 4.69 11.64
CA ALA A 73 8.34 4.11 12.92
C ALA A 73 9.05 2.75 12.78
N GLY A 74 9.43 2.35 11.56
CA GLY A 74 10.14 1.08 11.28
C GLY A 74 9.24 -0.14 11.22
N THR A 75 7.91 0.03 11.24
CA THR A 75 6.95 -1.08 11.28
C THR A 75 6.19 -1.19 9.96
N ALA A 76 6.36 -2.32 9.26
CA ALA A 76 5.54 -2.65 8.09
C ALA A 76 4.05 -2.66 8.46
N SER A 77 3.20 -2.08 7.61
CA SER A 77 1.79 -1.88 7.92
C SER A 77 0.87 -2.04 6.72
N VAL A 78 -0.39 -2.33 7.03
CA VAL A 78 -1.50 -2.36 6.08
C VAL A 78 -2.58 -1.43 6.60
N SER A 79 -3.15 -0.62 5.74
CA SER A 79 -4.32 0.19 6.09
C SER A 79 -5.59 -0.65 6.13
N ASP A 80 -6.61 -0.16 6.82
CA ASP A 80 -7.99 -0.54 6.49
C ASP A 80 -8.34 -0.06 5.08
N VAL A 81 -9.54 -0.38 4.61
CA VAL A 81 -10.04 0.20 3.36
C VAL A 81 -10.18 1.71 3.55
N ILE A 82 -9.55 2.47 2.65
CA ILE A 82 -9.58 3.94 2.66
C ILE A 82 -9.88 4.47 1.27
N ILE A 83 -10.37 5.70 1.18
CA ILE A 83 -10.44 6.41 -0.10
C ILE A 83 -9.05 6.95 -0.46
N SER A 84 -8.54 6.48 -1.61
CA SER A 84 -7.31 6.94 -2.22
C SER A 84 -7.40 8.42 -2.59
N ARG A 85 -6.42 9.24 -2.16
CA ARG A 85 -6.34 10.65 -2.59
C ARG A 85 -6.02 10.83 -4.08
N VAL A 86 -5.47 9.78 -4.68
CA VAL A 86 -5.00 9.77 -6.07
C VAL A 86 -6.10 9.34 -7.02
N THR A 87 -6.79 8.25 -6.68
CA THR A 87 -7.82 7.66 -7.57
C THR A 87 -9.24 7.95 -7.13
N ASN A 88 -9.46 8.49 -5.93
CA ASN A 88 -10.78 8.68 -5.31
C ASN A 88 -11.61 7.38 -5.23
N GLN A 89 -10.93 6.23 -5.14
CA GLN A 89 -11.54 4.90 -5.03
C GLN A 89 -11.19 4.23 -3.69
N PRO A 90 -12.04 3.30 -3.21
CA PRO A 90 -11.72 2.45 -2.06
C PRO A 90 -10.51 1.55 -2.35
N VAL A 91 -9.49 1.60 -1.50
CA VAL A 91 -8.24 0.84 -1.66
C VAL A 91 -7.70 0.35 -0.33
N VAL A 92 -6.85 -0.67 -0.39
CA VAL A 92 -5.97 -1.09 0.71
C VAL A 92 -4.53 -0.68 0.38
N MET A 93 -3.88 0.01 1.31
CA MET A 93 -2.50 0.44 1.19
C MET A 93 -1.58 -0.45 2.03
N TYR A 94 -0.50 -0.90 1.42
CA TYR A 94 0.61 -1.56 2.11
C TYR A 94 1.78 -0.58 2.17
N ALA A 95 2.49 -0.55 3.30
CA ALA A 95 3.63 0.32 3.49
C ALA A 95 4.75 -0.42 4.24
N VAL A 96 5.98 -0.34 3.71
CA VAL A 96 7.16 -0.94 4.33
C VAL A 96 8.31 0.06 4.39
N PRO A 97 9.13 0.04 5.44
CA PRO A 97 10.33 0.87 5.52
C PRO A 97 11.33 0.52 4.42
N ILE A 98 11.96 1.55 3.82
CA ILE A 98 13.17 1.39 3.01
C ILE A 98 14.35 1.71 3.90
N MET A 99 15.16 0.69 4.18
CA MET A 99 16.33 0.79 5.07
C MET A 99 17.61 0.75 4.24
N ARG A 100 18.56 1.64 4.55
CA ARG A 100 19.94 1.59 4.03
C ARG A 100 20.87 1.32 5.22
N GLY A 101 21.24 0.06 5.41
CA GLY A 101 21.78 -0.38 6.70
C GLY A 101 20.71 -0.23 7.78
N ASP A 102 21.03 0.42 8.89
CA ASP A 102 20.09 0.72 9.98
C ASP A 102 19.38 2.07 9.83
N GLU A 103 19.66 2.82 8.75
CA GLU A 103 19.05 4.11 8.49
C GLU A 103 17.74 3.96 7.70
N LEU A 104 16.65 4.52 8.22
CA LEU A 104 15.40 4.68 7.47
C LEU A 104 15.57 5.81 6.45
N VAL A 105 15.44 5.48 5.17
CA VAL A 105 15.66 6.43 4.07
C VAL A 105 14.41 6.75 3.25
N GLY A 106 13.32 6.01 3.46
CA GLY A 106 12.05 6.24 2.79
C GLY A 106 11.03 5.14 3.11
N VAL A 107 9.90 5.17 2.41
CA VAL A 107 8.85 4.14 2.54
C VAL A 107 8.44 3.67 1.15
N LEU A 108 8.37 2.35 0.95
CA LEU A 108 7.78 1.74 -0.23
C LEU A 108 6.30 1.48 0.06
N ILE A 109 5.43 1.97 -0.81
CA ILE A 109 3.99 1.73 -0.73
C ILE A 109 3.49 0.95 -1.94
N ALA A 110 2.43 0.17 -1.73
CA ALA A 110 1.67 -0.44 -2.80
C ALA A 110 0.17 -0.30 -2.56
N ARG A 111 -0.58 -0.08 -3.64
CA ARG A 111 -2.03 0.11 -3.64
C ARG A 111 -2.69 -1.13 -4.23
N LYS A 112 -3.63 -1.74 -3.51
CA LYS A 112 -4.54 -2.75 -4.06
C LYS A 112 -5.97 -2.23 -4.07
N ASP A 113 -6.73 -2.73 -5.03
CA ASP A 113 -8.18 -2.55 -5.05
C ASP A 113 -8.80 -3.23 -3.81
N ALA A 114 -9.71 -2.52 -3.13
CA ALA A 114 -10.44 -3.07 -2.01
C ALA A 114 -11.44 -4.15 -2.44
N GLU A 115 -11.96 -4.10 -3.67
CA GLU A 115 -12.91 -5.09 -4.20
C GLU A 115 -12.29 -6.49 -4.32
N VAL A 116 -11.00 -6.56 -4.69
CA VAL A 116 -10.23 -7.81 -4.67
C VAL A 116 -10.15 -8.38 -3.25
N PHE A 117 -10.13 -7.51 -2.24
CA PHE A 117 -10.06 -7.91 -0.84
C PHE A 117 -11.42 -8.38 -0.30
N SER A 118 -12.50 -7.66 -0.60
CA SER A 118 -13.88 -8.06 -0.25
C SER A 118 -14.21 -9.45 -0.80
N ASN A 119 -13.88 -9.71 -2.07
CA ASN A 119 -14.07 -11.01 -2.71
C ASN A 119 -13.29 -12.17 -2.06
N ILE A 120 -12.17 -11.89 -1.38
CA ILE A 120 -11.35 -12.90 -0.69
C ILE A 120 -11.82 -13.11 0.74
N VAL A 121 -12.25 -12.05 1.43
CA VAL A 121 -12.84 -12.13 2.77
C VAL A 121 -14.20 -12.84 2.71
N ASP A 122 -15.03 -12.55 1.70
CA ASP A 122 -16.32 -13.22 1.46
C ASP A 122 -16.16 -14.73 1.21
N ARG A 123 -15.06 -15.16 0.57
CA ARG A 123 -14.76 -16.58 0.34
C ARG A 123 -14.22 -17.31 1.56
N MET A 124 -13.82 -16.61 2.63
CA MET A 124 -13.28 -17.20 3.85
C MET A 124 -14.30 -17.33 5.00
N GLY A 125 -15.57 -17.02 4.76
CA GLY A 125 -16.71 -17.49 5.56
C GLY A 125 -16.52 -17.45 7.08
N TYR A 126 -16.71 -16.28 7.68
CA TYR A 126 -16.99 -16.19 9.11
C TYR A 126 -18.20 -15.28 9.35
N GLY A 127 -19.31 -15.90 9.77
CA GLY A 127 -20.48 -15.23 10.32
C GLY A 127 -21.72 -15.36 9.45
N GLU A 128 -22.69 -16.13 9.92
CA GLU A 128 -24.03 -16.23 9.35
C GLU A 128 -24.63 -14.83 9.13
N ASN A 129 -25.17 -14.60 7.92
CA ASN A 129 -25.68 -13.33 7.36
C ASN A 129 -24.64 -12.50 6.58
N GLY A 130 -24.12 -13.10 5.50
CA GLY A 130 -23.25 -12.46 4.54
C GLY A 130 -23.80 -11.14 4.00
N TYR A 131 -23.08 -10.07 4.31
CA TYR A 131 -22.67 -8.97 3.44
C TYR A 131 -21.39 -8.42 4.09
N ALA A 132 -20.25 -8.44 3.41
CA ALA A 132 -19.05 -7.74 3.87
C ALA A 132 -19.29 -6.22 3.76
N ALA A 133 -19.94 -5.66 4.77
CA ALA A 133 -19.92 -4.23 5.01
C ALA A 133 -18.49 -3.85 5.42
N ILE A 134 -17.78 -3.12 4.56
CA ILE A 134 -16.53 -2.48 4.93
C ILE A 134 -16.87 -1.45 6.01
N LEU A 135 -16.58 -1.80 7.27
CA LEU A 135 -16.83 -0.93 8.41
C LEU A 135 -15.60 -0.02 8.62
N GLY A 136 -15.77 1.27 8.39
CA GLY A 136 -14.83 2.29 8.86
C GLY A 136 -14.75 2.30 10.39
N LYS A 137 -13.64 2.82 10.94
CA LYS A 137 -13.41 2.90 12.40
C LYS A 137 -14.43 3.75 13.16
N ASP A 138 -15.20 4.54 12.42
CA ASP A 138 -16.29 5.41 12.86
C ASP A 138 -17.69 4.77 12.67
N GLY A 139 -17.76 3.51 12.22
CA GLY A 139 -19.01 2.82 11.91
C GLY A 139 -19.56 3.11 10.52
N THR A 140 -18.83 3.83 9.66
CA THR A 140 -19.26 4.09 8.28
C THR A 140 -19.22 2.81 7.46
N ILE A 141 -20.37 2.38 6.96
CA ILE A 141 -20.50 1.22 6.08
C ILE A 141 -20.24 1.70 4.64
N TYR A 142 -19.12 1.28 4.06
CA TYR A 142 -18.89 1.38 2.61
C TYR A 142 -19.40 0.08 1.96
N ALA A 143 -20.72 -0.02 1.80
CA ALA A 143 -21.34 -1.06 1.00
C ALA A 143 -22.12 -0.40 -0.13
N HIS A 144 -21.83 -0.80 -1.38
CA HIS A 144 -22.77 -0.61 -2.47
C HIS A 144 -22.98 -1.98 -3.13
N PRO A 145 -24.11 -2.66 -2.86
CA PRO A 145 -24.61 -3.69 -3.75
C PRO A 145 -25.39 -3.02 -4.89
N ASP A 146 -25.07 -3.39 -6.12
CA ASP A 146 -26.12 -3.85 -7.04
C ASP A 146 -25.86 -5.34 -7.29
#